data_AF-A0A7Y2C3T8-F1
#
_entry.id   AF-A0A7Y2C3T8-F1
#
_cell.length_a   1.000
_cell.length_b   1.000
_cell.length_c   1.000
_cell.angle_alpha   90.00
_cell.angle_beta   90.00
_cell.angle_gamma   90.00
#
_symmetry.space_group_name_H-M   'P 1'
#
loop_
_entity.id
_entity.type
_entity.pdbx_description
1 polymer ?
#
loop_
_entity_poly.entity_id
_entity_poly.type
_entity_poly.pdbx_seq_one_letter_code
_entity_poly.pdbx_strand_id
1 'polypeptide(L)'
;MAISSENQISRPGLGVKWIYAIGQFGWSLTSFGVLNLLNLFYFPPGDGSEALFPGFIYTGAILGVLTTLGLINFGGRIFDGITDPLIANWSDKFQHRKGKRTFFMGLAVLPFVV
;
A
#
# COMPACT_ATOMS: atom_id res chain seq x y z
N MET A 1 17.98 -44.97 -9.66
CA MET A 1 18.79 -44.42 -8.54
C MET A 1 18.17 -43.09 -8.13
N ALA A 2 18.01 -42.88 -6.82
CA ALA A 2 16.97 -42.07 -6.18
C ALA A 2 16.85 -40.58 -6.59
N ILE A 3 15.60 -40.18 -6.89
CA ILE A 3 14.86 -39.01 -6.39
C ILE A 3 15.72 -37.79 -5.98
N SER A 4 15.86 -36.82 -6.90
CA SER A 4 16.15 -35.43 -6.53
C SER A 4 14.85 -34.82 -6.01
N SER A 5 14.71 -34.79 -4.68
CA SER A 5 13.63 -34.09 -3.99
C SER A 5 13.62 -32.61 -4.37
N GLU A 6 12.76 -32.24 -5.31
CA GLU A 6 12.28 -30.87 -5.43
C GLU A 6 11.91 -30.40 -4.03
N ASN A 7 12.51 -29.30 -3.60
CA ASN A 7 12.23 -28.67 -2.32
C ASN A 7 10.77 -28.19 -2.36
N GLN A 8 9.84 -29.07 -1.98
CA GLN A 8 8.41 -28.84 -2.04
C GLN A 8 8.09 -27.62 -1.16
N ILE A 9 7.85 -26.48 -1.80
CA ILE A 9 7.43 -25.25 -1.13
C ILE A 9 6.08 -25.56 -0.48
N SER A 10 6.10 -25.83 0.83
CA SER A 10 4.91 -26.17 1.59
C SER A 10 3.90 -25.04 1.48
N ARG A 11 2.74 -25.34 0.89
CA ARG A 11 1.67 -24.37 0.69
C ARG A 11 1.12 -23.96 2.06
N PRO A 12 0.89 -22.66 2.31
CA PRO A 12 0.30 -22.23 3.56
C PRO A 12 -1.09 -22.87 3.73
N GLY A 13 -1.38 -23.27 4.98
CA GLY A 13 -2.69 -23.81 5.34
C GLY A 13 -3.82 -22.81 5.07
N LEU A 14 -5.05 -23.33 4.93
CA LEU A 14 -6.22 -22.53 4.54
C LEU A 14 -6.46 -21.33 5.48
N GLY A 15 -6.27 -21.50 6.79
CA GLY A 15 -6.44 -20.42 7.77
C GLY A 15 -5.49 -19.23 7.53
N VAL A 16 -4.23 -19.49 7.15
CA VAL A 16 -3.26 -18.42 6.84
C VAL A 16 -3.69 -17.64 5.60
N LYS A 17 -4.27 -18.33 4.60
CA LYS A 17 -4.79 -17.67 3.40
C LYS A 17 -5.98 -16.77 3.70
N TRP A 18 -6.89 -17.18 4.58
CA TRP A 18 -8.01 -16.35 5.02
C TRP A 18 -7.54 -15.10 5.77
N ILE A 19 -6.60 -15.24 6.71
CA ILE A 19 -6.02 -14.10 7.42
C ILE A 19 -5.35 -13.13 6.43
N TYR A 20 -4.60 -13.67 5.46
CA TYR A 20 -4.00 -12.85 4.41
C TYR A 20 -5.05 -12.14 3.55
N ALA A 21 -6.13 -12.82 3.16
CA ALA A 21 -7.21 -12.24 2.36
C ALA A 21 -7.91 -11.10 3.10
N ILE A 22 -8.14 -11.22 4.41
CA ILE A 22 -8.70 -10.14 5.24
C ILE A 22 -7.75 -8.95 5.28
N GLY A 23 -6.44 -9.18 5.41
CA GLY A 23 -5.44 -8.12 5.31
C GLY A 23 -5.46 -7.40 3.96
N GLN A 24 -5.54 -8.15 2.86
CA GLN A 24 -5.65 -7.58 1.50
C GLN A 24 -6.95 -6.79 1.31
N PHE A 25 -8.06 -7.27 1.87
CA PHE A 25 -9.31 -6.54 1.88
C PHE A 25 -9.19 -5.20 2.61
N GLY A 26 -8.60 -5.19 3.81
CA GLY A 26 -8.37 -3.95 4.57
C GLY A 26 -7.45 -2.96 3.86
N TRP A 27 -6.36 -3.46 3.26
CA TRP A 27 -5.45 -2.62 2.47
C TRP A 27 -6.15 -1.97 1.27
N SER A 28 -6.97 -2.75 0.56
CA SER A 28 -7.73 -2.23 -0.58
C SER A 28 -8.75 -1.19 -0.13
N LEU A 29 -9.54 -1.49 0.92
CA LEU A 29 -10.53 -0.56 1.45
C LEU A 29 -9.90 0.77 1.88
N THR A 30 -8.76 0.71 2.57
CA THR A 30 -8.04 1.91 3.03
C THR A 30 -7.47 2.70 1.86
N SER A 31 -6.80 2.03 0.92
CA SER A 31 -6.17 2.69 -0.24
C SER A 31 -7.21 3.40 -1.10
N PHE A 32 -8.31 2.73 -1.43
CA PHE A 32 -9.39 3.33 -2.21
C PHE A 32 -10.16 4.40 -1.43
N GLY A 33 -10.42 4.17 -0.14
CA GLY A 33 -11.13 5.13 0.71
C GLY A 33 -10.39 6.45 0.87
N VAL A 34 -9.09 6.40 1.21
CA VAL A 34 -8.26 7.59 1.36
C VAL A 34 -8.12 8.35 0.05
N LEU A 35 -7.88 7.65 -1.07
CA LEU A 35 -7.78 8.28 -2.39
C LEU A 35 -9.09 8.96 -2.80
N ASN A 36 -10.23 8.32 -2.55
CA ASN A 36 -11.53 8.91 -2.84
C ASN A 36 -11.81 10.15 -1.98
N LEU A 37 -11.48 10.11 -0.69
CA LEU A 37 -11.66 11.23 0.22
C LEU A 37 -10.75 12.40 -0.14
N LEU A 38 -9.51 12.11 -0.55
CA LEU A 38 -8.56 13.11 -1.07
C LEU A 38 -9.10 13.77 -2.35
N ASN A 39 -9.63 12.98 -3.29
CA ASN A 39 -10.25 13.51 -4.51
C ASN A 39 -11.48 14.36 -4.18
N LEU A 40 -12.35 13.93 -3.28
CA LEU A 40 -13.52 14.72 -2.87
C LEU A 40 -13.11 16.05 -2.22
N PHE A 41 -12.03 16.04 -1.43
CA PHE A 41 -11.55 17.22 -0.72
C PHE A 41 -10.97 18.28 -1.66
N TYR A 42 -10.16 17.86 -2.65
CA TYR A 42 -9.48 18.78 -3.56
C TYR A 42 -10.23 19.00 -4.88
N PHE A 43 -11.05 18.05 -5.34
CA PHE A 43 -11.82 18.09 -6.58
C PHE A 43 -13.30 17.69 -6.33
N PRO A 44 -14.06 18.50 -5.57
CA PRO A 44 -15.46 18.19 -5.27
C PRO A 44 -16.30 18.16 -6.57
N PRO A 45 -17.20 17.16 -6.73
CA PRO A 45 -18.12 17.11 -7.86
C PRO A 45 -19.25 18.11 -7.65
N GLY A 46 -19.08 19.35 -8.11
CA GLY A 46 -20.08 20.41 -8.08
C GLY A 46 -19.62 21.65 -8.84
N ASP A 47 -20.57 22.40 -9.41
CA ASP A 47 -20.37 23.52 -10.34
C ASP A 47 -19.77 24.78 -9.68
N GLY A 48 -18.56 24.69 -9.13
CA GLY A 48 -17.80 25.85 -8.66
C GLY A 48 -18.39 26.58 -7.45
N SER A 49 -19.44 26.06 -6.82
CA SER A 49 -20.02 26.65 -5.62
C SER A 49 -19.24 26.21 -4.37
N GLU A 50 -18.26 27.05 -4.01
CA GLU A 50 -17.48 27.03 -2.78
C GLU A 50 -16.72 25.74 -2.46
N ALA A 51 -15.40 25.86 -2.28
CA ALA A 51 -14.61 24.76 -1.76
C ALA A 51 -15.22 24.32 -0.41
N LEU A 52 -15.78 23.11 -0.35
CA LEU A 52 -16.35 22.54 0.88
C LEU A 52 -15.33 22.53 2.04
N PHE A 53 -14.04 22.64 1.71
CA PHE A 53 -12.93 22.71 2.64
C PHE A 53 -11.91 23.78 2.22
N PRO A 54 -11.22 24.44 3.17
CA PRO A 54 -10.13 25.35 2.85
C PRO A 54 -9.01 24.61 2.11
N GLY A 55 -8.61 25.14 0.95
CA GLY A 55 -7.53 24.57 0.14
C GLY A 55 -6.17 24.77 0.81
N PHE A 56 -5.58 23.70 1.34
CA PHE A 56 -4.22 23.72 1.92
C PHE A 56 -3.12 23.51 0.88
N ILE A 57 -3.47 22.96 -0.28
CA ILE A 57 -2.55 22.61 -1.36
C ILE A 57 -3.07 23.25 -2.64
N TYR A 58 -2.16 23.75 -3.47
CA TYR A 58 -2.50 24.30 -4.78
C TYR A 58 -3.11 23.20 -5.66
N THR A 59 -4.36 23.37 -6.08
CA THR A 59 -5.09 22.39 -6.89
C THR A 59 -5.07 22.68 -8.40
N GLY A 60 -4.48 23.80 -8.80
CA GLY A 60 -4.36 24.17 -10.22
C GLY A 60 -3.40 23.27 -11.00
N ALA A 61 -3.46 23.37 -12.33
CA ALA A 61 -2.53 22.67 -13.20
C ALA A 61 -1.12 23.27 -13.07
N ILE A 62 -0.17 22.44 -12.66
CA ILE A 62 1.27 22.66 -12.77
C ILE A 62 1.66 22.28 -14.20
N LEU A 63 2.29 23.21 -14.94
CA LEU A 63 2.70 23.03 -16.35
C LEU A 63 1.54 22.68 -17.32
N GLY A 64 0.29 23.04 -16.98
CA GLY A 64 -0.89 22.88 -17.86
C GLY A 64 -1.48 21.47 -17.95
N VAL A 65 -0.80 20.43 -17.43
CA VAL A 65 -1.25 19.02 -17.51
C VAL A 65 -1.12 18.28 -16.16
N LEU A 66 -0.19 18.67 -15.30
CA LEU A 66 0.09 17.95 -14.05
C LEU A 66 -0.69 18.57 -12.89
N THR A 67 -1.44 17.78 -12.13
CA THR A 67 -2.03 18.24 -10.88
C THR A 67 -1.05 18.01 -9.73
N THR A 68 -1.13 18.82 -8.68
CA THR A 68 -0.30 18.61 -7.47
C THR A 68 -0.53 17.22 -6.87
N LEU A 69 -1.78 16.74 -6.85
CA LEU A 69 -2.10 15.38 -6.43
C LEU A 69 -1.49 14.31 -7.35
N GLY A 70 -1.46 14.55 -8.67
CA GLY A 70 -0.80 13.67 -9.62
C GLY A 70 0.71 13.57 -9.38
N LEU A 71 1.35 14.71 -9.10
CA LEU A 71 2.78 14.77 -8.79
C LEU A 71 3.11 14.04 -7.49
N ILE A 72 2.31 14.24 -6.44
CA ILE A 72 2.45 13.54 -5.15
C ILE A 72 2.25 12.04 -5.33
N ASN A 73 1.21 11.61 -6.05
CA ASN A 73 0.97 10.19 -6.33
C ASN A 73 2.14 9.58 -7.11
N PHE A 74 2.64 10.28 -8.12
CA PHE A 74 3.80 9.83 -8.89
C PHE A 74 5.06 9.71 -8.03
N GLY A 75 5.34 10.70 -7.18
CA GLY A 75 6.43 10.66 -6.21
C GLY A 75 6.30 9.49 -5.23
N GLY A 76 5.08 9.23 -4.74
CA GLY A 76 4.76 8.07 -3.93
C GLY A 76 5.07 6.75 -4.62
N ARG A 77 4.74 6.60 -5.91
CA ARG A 77 5.07 5.41 -6.68
C ARG A 77 6.57 5.18 -6.87
N ILE A 78 7.34 6.25 -7.05
CA ILE A 78 8.81 6.16 -7.10
C ILE A 78 9.34 5.69 -5.74
N PHE A 79 8.83 6.28 -4.65
CA PHE A 79 9.22 5.91 -3.30
C PHE A 79 8.87 4.44 -2.99
N ASP A 80 7.68 3.98 -3.36
CA ASP A 80 7.26 2.59 -3.22
C ASP A 80 8.19 1.65 -4.03
N GLY A 81 8.51 2.01 -5.28
CA GLY A 81 9.39 1.22 -6.14
C GLY A 81 10.81 1.03 -5.60
N ILE A 82 11.29 1.94 -4.76
CA ILE A 82 12.59 1.82 -4.06
C ILE A 82 12.43 1.03 -2.75
N THR A 83 11.37 1.33 -2.01
CA THR A 83 11.14 0.77 -0.67
C THR A 83 10.75 -0.71 -0.74
N ASP A 84 10.02 -1.13 -1.77
CA ASP A 84 9.57 -2.51 -1.97
C ASP A 84 10.75 -3.51 -2.05
N PRO A 85 11.77 -3.33 -2.92
CA PRO A 85 12.96 -4.19 -2.94
C PRO A 85 13.76 -4.18 -1.63
N LEU A 86 13.85 -3.03 -0.96
CA LEU A 86 14.58 -2.89 0.30
C LEU A 86 13.92 -3.73 1.40
N ILE A 87 12.61 -3.58 1.57
CA ILE A 87 11.83 -4.35 2.55
C ILE A 87 11.85 -5.84 2.18
N ALA A 88 11.73 -6.19 0.91
CA ALA A 88 11.80 -7.59 0.46
C ALA A 88 13.14 -8.23 0.84
N ASN A 89 14.26 -7.54 0.59
CA ASN A 89 15.61 -8.01 0.93
C ASN A 89 15.80 -8.16 2.44
N TRP A 90 15.28 -7.23 3.25
CA TRP A 90 15.29 -7.33 4.71
C TRP A 90 14.43 -8.49 5.21
N SER A 91 13.24 -8.66 4.64
CA SER A 91 12.30 -9.75 4.96
C SER A 91 12.87 -11.13 4.66
N ASP A 92 13.55 -11.29 3.52
CA ASP A 92 14.12 -12.58 3.12
C ASP A 92 15.33 -13.01 3.96
N LYS A 93 16.10 -12.03 4.48
CA LYS A 93 17.22 -12.23 5.40
C LYS A 93 16.79 -12.54 6.84
N PHE A 94 15.58 -12.13 7.22
CA PHE A 94 15.09 -12.28 8.59
C PHE A 94 14.51 -13.68 8.83
N GLN A 95 15.10 -14.43 9.76
CA GLN A 95 14.61 -15.74 10.19
C GLN A 95 13.92 -15.63 11.55
N HIS A 96 12.60 -15.51 11.55
CA HIS A 96 11.78 -15.52 12.77
C HIS A 96 11.09 -16.86 12.98
N ARG A 97 10.82 -17.24 14.23
CA ARG A 97 10.14 -18.49 14.63
C ARG A 97 8.73 -18.66 14.03
N LYS A 98 8.11 -17.58 13.56
CA LYS A 98 6.76 -17.54 12.93
C LYS A 98 6.82 -17.46 11.39
N GLY A 99 8.00 -17.61 10.79
CA GLY A 99 8.24 -17.46 9.36
C GLY A 99 8.79 -16.08 8.98
N LYS A 100 9.39 -16.01 7.78
CA LYS A 100 10.11 -14.83 7.27
C LYS A 100 9.19 -13.60 7.08
N ARG A 101 8.03 -13.82 6.45
CA ARG A 101 7.13 -12.74 6.00
C ARG A 101 6.06 -12.36 7.03
N THR A 102 5.65 -13.29 7.90
CA THR A 102 4.58 -13.08 8.90
C THR A 102 4.94 -11.99 9.92
N PHE A 103 6.21 -11.90 10.31
CA PHE A 103 6.67 -10.87 11.24
C PHE A 103 6.60 -9.47 10.62
N PHE A 104 7.10 -9.31 9.39
CA PHE A 104 7.03 -8.04 8.66
C PHE A 104 5.59 -7.63 8.37
N MET A 105 4.70 -8.58 8.03
CA MET A 105 3.27 -8.29 7.87
C MET A 105 2.61 -7.82 9.16
N GLY A 106 3.00 -8.36 10.32
CA GLY A 106 2.52 -7.87 11.62
C GLY A 106 3.06 -6.48 11.97
N LEU A 107 4.33 -6.22 11.63
CA LEU A 107 4.96 -4.91 11.86
C LEU A 107 4.31 -3.79 11.04
N ALA A 108 3.81 -4.11 9.83
CA ALA A 108 3.11 -3.17 8.97
C ALA A 108 1.83 -2.56 9.60
N VAL A 109 1.31 -3.17 10.68
CA VAL A 109 0.15 -2.65 11.42
C VAL A 109 0.55 -1.56 12.43
N LEU A 110 1.82 -1.48 12.85
CA LEU A 110 2.25 -0.51 13.87
C LEU A 110 1.91 0.96 13.54
N PRO A 111 2.08 1.46 12.29
CA PRO A 111 1.72 2.84 11.94
C PRO A 111 0.23 3.15 12.06
N PHE A 112 -0.64 2.13 12.14
CA PHE A 112 -2.07 2.32 12.37
C PHE A 112 -2.45 2.40 13.85
N VAL A 113 -1.57 1.92 14.74
CA VAL A 113 -1.84 1.82 16.19
C VAL A 113 -1.19 2.96 16.97
N VAL A 114 -0.07 3.48 16.47
CA VAL A 114 0.65 4.64 17.03
C VAL A 114 0.13 5.91 16.38
#